data_AF-A0A2S4LB41-F1
#
_entry.id   AF-A0A2S4LB41-F1
#
_cell.length_a   1.000
_cell.length_b   1.000
_cell.length_c   1.000
_cell.angle_alpha   90.00
_cell.angle_beta   90.00
_cell.angle_gamma   90.00
#
_symmetry.space_group_name_H-M   'P 1'
#
loop_
_entity.id
_entity.type
_entity.pdbx_description
1 polymer ?
#
loop_
_entity_poly.entity_id
_entity_poly.type
_entity_poly.pdbx_seq_one_letter_code
_entity_poly.pdbx_strand_id
1 'polypeptide(L)'
;MSRPWERERHIAEAAVHLAAKLTKRVLSAVTQVSKQDASPVTVADFAAQALITSVLRAAFPHDGAFVGEEDAEVLRRDTGLRERVYELFAAAQADEGGEGAQRQGASSVEEMLDLIDLGGRGTGGSRGRFWVMDPVDGTAAFLRGEQYAVSLALVEDGREVVGVVAYPNLKLDDAGRIRESSVDARGLGIMLSATKGQGASIISLPSPSSPLVPRPLAQLDAPARLADAHI
;
A
#
# COMPACT_ATOMS: atom_id res chain seq x y z
N MET A 1 -27.85 -9.50 -2.84
CA MET A 1 -27.35 -9.10 -1.51
C MET A 1 -25.91 -8.68 -1.71
N SER A 2 -25.53 -7.46 -1.33
CA SER A 2 -24.12 -7.01 -1.41
C SER A 2 -23.28 -7.86 -0.46
N ARG A 3 -22.05 -8.22 -0.87
CA ARG A 3 -21.15 -8.94 0.03
C ARG A 3 -20.65 -7.97 1.12
N PRO A 4 -20.59 -8.36 2.40
CA PRO A 4 -20.03 -7.52 3.45
C PRO A 4 -18.62 -7.03 3.07
N TRP A 5 -18.31 -5.77 3.37
CA TRP A 5 -17.03 -5.11 3.11
C TRP A 5 -16.53 -5.10 1.65
N GLU A 6 -17.41 -5.34 0.67
CA GLU A 6 -17.03 -5.36 -0.74
C GLU A 6 -16.51 -4.01 -1.24
N ARG A 7 -17.13 -2.90 -0.79
CA ARG A 7 -16.69 -1.54 -1.12
C ARG A 7 -15.33 -1.24 -0.49
N GLU A 8 -15.16 -1.61 0.77
CA GLU A 8 -13.94 -1.46 1.55
C GLU A 8 -12.77 -2.18 0.90
N ARG A 9 -12.96 -3.45 0.52
CA ARG A 9 -11.94 -4.20 -0.22
C ARG A 9 -11.57 -3.50 -1.53
N HIS A 10 -12.54 -3.08 -2.34
CA HIS A 10 -12.24 -2.43 -3.63
C HIS A 10 -11.48 -1.11 -3.46
N ILE A 11 -11.85 -0.28 -2.48
CA ILE A 11 -11.14 0.96 -2.21
C ILE A 11 -9.73 0.68 -1.66
N ALA A 12 -9.59 -0.30 -0.77
CA ALA A 12 -8.30 -0.72 -0.24
C ALA A 12 -7.37 -1.25 -1.35
N GLU A 13 -7.87 -2.09 -2.26
CA GLU A 13 -7.13 -2.57 -3.44
C GLU A 13 -6.68 -1.41 -4.32
N ALA A 14 -7.54 -0.40 -4.56
CA ALA A 14 -7.16 0.79 -5.31
C ALA A 14 -6.06 1.59 -4.59
N ALA A 15 -6.25 1.92 -3.31
CA ALA A 15 -5.29 2.68 -2.51
C ALA A 15 -3.91 2.00 -2.48
N VAL A 16 -3.86 0.69 -2.21
CA VAL A 16 -2.61 -0.08 -2.17
C VAL A 16 -1.97 -0.17 -3.56
N HIS A 17 -2.75 -0.28 -4.65
CA HIS A 17 -2.20 -0.28 -6.01
C HIS A 17 -1.49 1.03 -6.33
N LEU A 18 -2.03 2.15 -5.87
CA LEU A 18 -1.47 3.48 -6.09
C LEU A 18 -0.20 3.71 -5.28
N ALA A 19 -0.21 3.33 -4.00
CA ALA A 19 0.99 3.32 -3.18
C ALA A 19 2.08 2.40 -3.77
N ALA A 20 1.72 1.19 -4.25
CA ALA A 20 2.66 0.28 -4.90
C ALA A 20 3.31 0.88 -6.16
N LYS A 21 2.57 1.66 -6.97
CA LYS A 21 3.13 2.41 -8.10
C LYS A 21 4.12 3.47 -7.62
N LEU A 22 3.75 4.23 -6.59
CA LEU A 22 4.57 5.29 -6.03
C LEU A 22 5.88 4.73 -5.49
N THR A 23 5.83 3.75 -4.59
CA THR A 23 7.02 3.13 -3.97
C THR A 23 7.93 2.49 -5.02
N LYS A 24 7.36 1.86 -6.06
CA LYS A 24 8.13 1.29 -7.19
C LYS A 24 8.90 2.35 -7.98
N ARG A 25 8.31 3.53 -8.21
CA ARG A 25 8.96 4.65 -8.89
C ARG A 25 10.10 5.21 -8.06
N VAL A 26 9.88 5.40 -6.76
CA VAL A 26 10.92 5.85 -5.83
C VAL A 26 12.09 4.86 -5.85
N LEU A 27 11.81 3.56 -5.71
CA LEU A 27 12.85 2.54 -5.78
C LEU A 27 13.67 2.57 -7.08
N SER A 28 12.99 2.73 -8.22
CA SER A 28 13.63 2.82 -9.53
C SER A 28 14.53 4.06 -9.65
N ALA A 29 14.12 5.20 -9.09
CA ALA A 29 14.94 6.41 -9.09
C ALA A 29 16.17 6.28 -8.17
N VAL A 30 16.01 5.63 -7.02
CA VAL A 30 17.08 5.42 -6.03
C VAL A 30 18.15 4.48 -6.54
N THR A 31 17.77 3.42 -7.24
CA THR A 31 18.74 2.50 -7.84
C THR A 31 19.58 3.14 -8.96
N GLN A 32 19.10 4.23 -9.57
CA GLN A 32 19.81 4.97 -10.61
C GLN A 32 20.75 6.07 -10.07
N VAL A 33 20.57 6.51 -8.82
CA VAL A 33 21.38 7.55 -8.17
C VAL A 33 22.27 6.88 -7.10
N SER A 34 23.54 7.30 -6.99
CA SER A 34 24.50 6.67 -6.06
C SER A 34 24.01 6.64 -4.60
N LYS A 35 24.15 5.47 -3.97
CA LYS A 35 23.67 5.07 -2.62
C LYS A 35 24.37 5.80 -1.48
N GLN A 36 23.98 7.03 -1.14
CA GLN A 36 24.52 7.69 0.07
C GLN A 36 23.51 8.38 0.97
N ASP A 37 22.21 8.34 0.66
CA ASP A 37 21.21 9.06 1.47
C ASP A 37 20.13 8.11 1.98
N ALA A 38 19.79 8.20 3.26
CA ALA A 38 18.71 7.43 3.90
C ALA A 38 17.31 8.03 3.60
N SER A 39 17.27 9.18 2.95
CA SER A 39 16.05 9.89 2.55
C SER A 39 15.06 9.10 1.68
N PRO A 40 15.45 8.13 0.82
CA PRO A 40 14.49 7.63 -0.14
C PRO A 40 13.40 6.72 0.41
N VAL A 41 13.68 5.98 1.49
CA VAL A 41 12.64 5.20 2.17
C VAL A 41 11.67 6.15 2.82
N THR A 42 12.19 7.06 3.66
CA THR A 42 11.41 8.10 4.33
C THR A 42 10.50 8.87 3.37
N VAL A 43 11.00 9.23 2.18
CA VAL A 43 10.20 9.89 1.15
C VAL A 43 9.07 8.98 0.62
N ALA A 44 9.36 7.70 0.37
CA ALA A 44 8.37 6.74 -0.10
C ALA A 44 7.29 6.49 0.96
N ASP A 45 7.66 6.30 2.22
CA ASP A 45 6.73 6.07 3.33
C ASP A 45 5.75 7.22 3.51
N PHE A 46 6.26 8.45 3.64
CA PHE A 46 5.42 9.63 3.81
C PHE A 46 4.45 9.82 2.65
N ALA A 47 4.93 9.72 1.41
CA ALA A 47 4.12 9.97 0.23
C ALA A 47 3.08 8.85 0.03
N ALA A 48 3.44 7.60 0.27
CA ALA A 48 2.52 6.47 0.20
C ALA A 48 1.47 6.51 1.32
N GLN A 49 1.84 6.87 2.56
CA GLN A 49 0.89 7.04 3.66
C GLN A 49 -0.11 8.15 3.37
N ALA A 50 0.36 9.31 2.89
CA ALA A 50 -0.50 10.43 2.50
C ALA A 50 -1.50 10.00 1.41
N LEU A 51 -1.03 9.26 0.41
CA LEU A 51 -1.85 8.78 -0.70
C LEU A 51 -2.92 7.78 -0.26
N ILE A 52 -2.54 6.77 0.52
CA ILE A 52 -3.48 5.78 1.08
C ILE A 52 -4.52 6.49 1.93
N THR A 53 -4.09 7.39 2.82
CA THR A 53 -4.98 8.14 3.70
C THR A 53 -5.94 9.03 2.91
N SER A 54 -5.46 9.71 1.86
CA SER A 54 -6.29 10.53 0.95
C SER A 54 -7.43 9.71 0.35
N VAL A 55 -7.11 8.58 -0.28
CA VAL A 55 -8.09 7.70 -0.94
C VAL A 55 -9.12 7.17 0.06
N LEU A 56 -8.66 6.69 1.21
CA LEU A 56 -9.56 6.14 2.23
C LEU A 56 -10.43 7.24 2.86
N ARG A 57 -9.88 8.43 3.13
CA ARG A 57 -10.62 9.55 3.72
C ARG A 57 -11.71 10.05 2.77
N ALA A 58 -11.42 10.13 1.48
CA ALA A 58 -12.40 10.49 0.46
C ALA A 58 -13.54 9.46 0.36
N ALA A 59 -13.20 8.16 0.42
CA ALA A 59 -14.19 7.09 0.32
C ALA A 59 -14.97 6.86 1.61
N PHE A 60 -14.37 7.11 2.78
CA PHE A 60 -14.94 6.89 4.11
C PHE A 60 -14.75 8.11 5.03
N PRO A 61 -15.47 9.22 4.79
CA PRO A 61 -15.33 10.46 5.57
C PRO A 61 -15.74 10.34 7.05
N HIS A 62 -16.35 9.22 7.45
CA HIS A 62 -16.84 8.97 8.80
C HIS A 62 -16.07 7.86 9.54
N ASP A 63 -15.08 7.23 8.90
CA ASP A 63 -14.25 6.24 9.59
C ASP A 63 -13.43 6.93 10.70
N GLY A 64 -13.37 6.28 11.87
CA GLY A 64 -13.04 6.93 13.14
C GLY A 64 -11.56 7.19 13.37
N ALA A 65 -10.67 6.38 12.76
CA ALA A 65 -9.23 6.57 12.86
C ALA A 65 -8.49 5.88 11.69
N PHE A 66 -7.28 6.37 11.43
CA PHE A 66 -6.29 5.78 10.53
C PHE A 66 -5.02 5.59 11.36
N VAL A 67 -4.34 4.46 11.22
CA VAL A 67 -3.14 4.14 11.99
C VAL A 67 -2.02 3.85 10.99
N GLY A 68 -1.05 4.74 10.92
CA GLY A 68 0.18 4.59 10.16
C GLY A 68 1.40 4.76 11.07
N GLU A 69 2.60 4.51 10.54
CA GLU A 69 3.85 4.61 11.30
C GLU A 69 4.31 6.06 11.48
N GLU A 70 4.04 6.91 10.49
CA GLU A 70 4.75 8.19 10.35
C GLU A 70 3.87 9.41 10.66
N ASP A 71 4.40 10.42 11.33
CA ASP A 71 3.76 11.74 11.49
C ASP A 71 4.52 12.85 10.75
N ALA A 72 3.87 13.97 10.48
CA ALA A 72 4.45 15.01 9.64
C ALA A 72 5.43 15.96 10.37
N GLU A 73 5.86 15.68 11.61
CA GLU A 73 6.75 16.56 12.37
C GLU A 73 8.10 16.80 11.66
N VAL A 74 8.69 15.74 11.11
CA VAL A 74 9.97 15.84 10.38
C VAL A 74 9.81 16.71 9.12
N LEU A 75 8.73 16.53 8.37
CA LEU A 75 8.45 17.29 7.15
C LEU A 75 8.20 18.79 7.44
N ARG A 76 7.67 19.13 8.62
CA ARG A 76 7.51 20.53 9.02
C ARG A 76 8.85 21.23 9.31
N ARG A 77 9.88 20.45 9.67
CA ARG A 77 11.22 20.96 10.01
C ARG A 77 12.16 20.96 8.81
N ASP A 78 11.99 20.02 7.87
CA ASP A 78 12.80 19.89 6.67
C ASP A 78 12.01 20.23 5.39
N THR A 79 12.15 21.47 4.93
CA THR A 79 11.50 21.96 3.70
C THR A 79 11.89 21.15 2.46
N GLY A 80 13.15 20.74 2.32
CA GLY A 80 13.62 20.03 1.13
C GLY A 80 13.06 18.61 1.08
N LEU A 81 12.98 17.93 2.22
CA LEU A 81 12.29 16.64 2.32
C LEU A 81 10.80 16.79 2.02
N ARG A 82 10.14 17.79 2.61
CA ARG A 82 8.72 18.08 2.40
C ARG A 82 8.37 18.31 0.94
N GLU A 83 9.17 19.09 0.22
CA GLU A 83 8.97 19.37 -1.21
C GLU A 83 9.05 18.08 -2.03
N ARG A 84 10.05 17.23 -1.78
CA ARG A 84 10.18 15.93 -2.47
C ARG A 84 9.01 14.99 -2.21
N VAL A 85 8.54 14.91 -0.96
CA VAL A 85 7.35 14.10 -0.61
C VAL A 85 6.12 14.64 -1.32
N TYR A 86 5.93 15.96 -1.32
CA TYR A 86 4.80 16.61 -1.97
C TYR A 86 4.78 16.40 -3.49
N GLU A 87 5.93 16.52 -4.15
CA GLU A 87 6.06 16.27 -5.58
C GLU A 87 5.62 14.85 -5.95
N LEU A 88 6.06 13.84 -5.17
CA LEU A 88 5.68 12.45 -5.41
C LEU A 88 4.20 12.18 -5.14
N PHE A 89 3.68 12.70 -4.04
CA PHE A 89 2.27 12.58 -3.68
C PHE A 89 1.36 13.24 -4.73
N ALA A 90 1.67 14.48 -5.14
CA ALA A 90 0.93 15.20 -6.16
C ALA A 90 0.97 14.50 -7.53
N ALA A 91 2.14 13.97 -7.92
CA ALA A 91 2.28 13.20 -9.16
C ALA A 91 1.45 11.91 -9.13
N ALA A 92 1.39 11.22 -8.00
CA ALA A 92 0.59 10.00 -7.87
C ALA A 92 -0.92 10.26 -7.93
N GLN A 93 -1.42 11.34 -7.30
CA GLN A 93 -2.83 11.71 -7.41
C GLN A 93 -3.23 12.10 -8.85
N ALA A 94 -2.30 12.66 -9.63
CA ALA A 94 -2.56 12.99 -11.04
C ALA A 94 -2.77 11.74 -11.91
N ASP A 95 -2.14 10.61 -11.56
CA ASP A 95 -2.27 9.34 -12.30
C ASP A 95 -3.57 8.58 -12.02
N GLU A 96 -4.30 8.91 -10.95
CA GLU A 96 -5.62 8.33 -10.62
C GLU A 96 -6.73 8.84 -11.54
N GLY A 97 -6.60 10.10 -11.98
CA GLY A 97 -7.59 10.77 -12.81
C GLY A 97 -7.43 10.42 -14.29
N GLY A 98 -7.89 9.23 -14.68
CA GLY A 98 -8.04 8.85 -16.10
C GLY A 98 -8.76 9.94 -16.93
N GLU A 99 -8.55 9.94 -18.25
CA GLU A 99 -9.08 10.94 -19.18
C GLU A 99 -10.59 11.18 -18.98
N GLY A 100 -10.96 12.31 -18.33
CA GLY A 100 -12.35 12.76 -18.23
C GLY A 100 -12.93 12.93 -16.82
N ALA A 101 -12.25 12.52 -15.74
CA ALA A 101 -12.70 12.84 -14.39
C ALA A 101 -12.35 14.29 -14.01
N GLN A 102 -13.31 15.05 -13.47
CA GLN A 102 -13.10 16.41 -12.97
C GLN A 102 -12.01 16.38 -11.89
N ARG A 103 -10.81 16.82 -12.29
CA ARG A 103 -9.62 16.91 -11.44
C ARG A 103 -9.90 17.88 -10.30
N GLN A 104 -10.26 17.38 -9.13
CA GLN A 104 -9.96 18.13 -7.90
C GLN A 104 -8.43 18.11 -7.81
N GLY A 105 -7.82 19.24 -8.16
CA GLY A 105 -6.39 19.38 -8.30
C GLY A 105 -5.65 19.00 -7.02
N ALA A 106 -4.36 18.68 -7.17
CA ALA A 106 -3.48 18.33 -6.07
C ALA A 106 -3.77 19.22 -4.84
N SER A 107 -4.20 18.55 -3.77
CA SER A 107 -4.25 19.02 -2.39
C SER A 107 -2.99 19.80 -2.03
N SER A 108 -3.07 20.83 -1.19
CA SER A 108 -1.89 21.64 -0.83
C SER A 108 -0.86 20.87 -0.01
N VAL A 109 0.33 21.47 0.20
CA VAL A 109 1.35 20.91 1.12
C VAL A 109 0.75 20.70 2.51
N GLU A 110 -0.02 21.67 3.01
CA GLU A 110 -0.69 21.58 4.31
C GLU A 110 -1.66 20.40 4.38
N GLU A 111 -2.47 20.20 3.35
CA GLU A 111 -3.41 19.07 3.30
C GLU A 111 -2.66 17.72 3.28
N MET A 112 -1.55 17.61 2.55
CA MET A 112 -0.70 16.42 2.60
C MET A 112 -0.15 16.17 4.02
N LEU A 113 0.32 17.20 4.71
CA LEU A 113 0.83 17.06 6.08
C LEU A 113 -0.29 16.64 7.05
N ASP A 114 -1.50 17.15 6.86
CA ASP A 114 -2.68 16.78 7.66
C ASP A 114 -3.10 15.33 7.42
N LEU A 115 -3.00 14.84 6.17
CA LEU A 115 -3.24 13.43 5.85
C LEU A 115 -2.21 12.51 6.51
N ILE A 116 -0.93 12.90 6.53
CA ILE A 116 0.12 12.14 7.21
C ILE A 116 -0.14 12.10 8.71
N ASP A 117 -0.41 13.25 9.34
CA ASP A 117 -0.73 13.32 10.78
C ASP A 117 -1.99 12.52 11.15
N LEU A 118 -2.99 12.48 10.26
CA LEU A 118 -4.20 11.69 10.47
C LEU A 118 -3.89 10.19 10.64
N GLY A 119 -2.89 9.69 9.91
CA GLY A 119 -2.37 8.32 10.07
C GLY A 119 -1.44 8.18 11.28
N GLY A 120 -0.41 9.02 11.39
CA GLY A 120 0.63 8.90 12.41
C GLY A 120 0.18 9.19 13.85
N ARG A 121 -0.94 9.91 14.02
CA ARG A 121 -1.50 10.23 15.35
C ARG A 121 -2.77 9.46 15.67
N GLY A 122 -3.29 8.68 14.72
CA GLY A 122 -4.44 7.85 15.00
C GLY A 122 -4.08 6.67 15.88
N THR A 123 -5.05 6.23 16.66
CA THR A 123 -4.88 5.11 17.60
C THR A 123 -5.90 4.04 17.27
N GLY A 124 -5.43 2.78 17.29
CA GLY A 124 -6.31 1.63 17.22
C GLY A 124 -6.98 1.35 18.56
N GLY A 125 -7.85 0.34 18.59
CA GLY A 125 -8.49 -0.08 19.83
C GLY A 125 -9.29 -1.37 19.69
N SER A 126 -9.86 -1.83 20.80
CA SER A 126 -10.69 -3.04 20.85
C SER A 126 -12.15 -2.80 20.42
N ARG A 127 -12.52 -1.56 20.11
CA ARG A 127 -13.87 -1.16 19.70
C ARG A 127 -13.81 -0.18 18.54
N GLY A 128 -14.88 -0.14 17.76
CA GLY A 128 -15.00 0.80 16.64
C GLY A 128 -14.26 0.32 15.41
N ARG A 129 -14.10 1.23 14.45
CA ARG A 129 -13.62 0.94 13.10
C ARG A 129 -12.45 1.86 12.74
N PHE A 130 -11.34 1.27 12.31
CA PHE A 130 -10.15 2.00 11.90
C PHE A 130 -9.34 1.24 10.84
N TRP A 131 -8.58 2.00 10.05
CA TRP A 131 -7.64 1.45 9.08
C TRP A 131 -6.23 1.40 9.67
N VAL A 132 -5.47 0.37 9.32
CA VAL A 132 -4.06 0.21 9.69
C VAL A 132 -3.24 0.05 8.42
N MET A 133 -2.16 0.79 8.27
CA MET A 133 -1.31 0.74 7.09
C MET A 133 0.17 0.70 7.45
N ASP A 134 0.93 0.00 6.62
CA ASP A 134 2.39 0.01 6.57
C ASP A 134 2.78 0.24 5.09
N PRO A 135 3.16 1.47 4.72
CA PRO A 135 3.39 1.82 3.32
C PRO A 135 4.63 1.16 2.71
N VAL A 136 5.65 0.83 3.50
CA VAL A 136 6.87 0.13 3.05
C VAL A 136 7.33 -0.88 4.12
N ASP A 137 6.66 -2.04 4.17
CA ASP A 137 7.10 -3.17 5.00
C ASP A 137 8.33 -3.82 4.37
N GLY A 138 9.43 -3.89 5.14
CA GLY A 138 10.73 -4.39 4.67
C GLY A 138 11.69 -3.29 4.19
N THR A 139 11.65 -2.10 4.79
CA THR A 139 12.54 -0.94 4.55
C THR A 139 14.01 -1.29 4.20
N ALA A 140 14.64 -2.20 4.95
CA ALA A 140 16.03 -2.59 4.67
C ALA A 140 16.19 -3.31 3.32
N ALA A 141 15.23 -4.18 2.96
CA ALA A 141 15.19 -4.88 1.68
C ALA A 141 14.79 -3.92 0.54
N PHE A 142 13.87 -2.99 0.79
CA PHE A 142 13.54 -1.91 -0.14
C PHE A 142 14.79 -1.11 -0.55
N LEU A 143 15.63 -0.68 0.40
CA LEU A 143 16.89 0.04 0.11
C LEU A 143 17.88 -0.77 -0.73
N ARG A 144 17.80 -2.11 -0.67
CA ARG A 144 18.63 -3.01 -1.49
C ARG A 144 18.02 -3.30 -2.86
N GLY A 145 16.79 -2.88 -3.12
CA GLY A 145 16.05 -3.24 -4.34
C GLY A 145 15.53 -4.67 -4.33
N GLU A 146 15.34 -5.26 -3.15
CA GLU A 146 14.85 -6.62 -2.91
C GLU A 146 13.33 -6.61 -2.64
N GLN A 147 12.77 -7.66 -2.03
CA GLN A 147 11.33 -7.73 -1.78
C GLN A 147 10.91 -6.71 -0.71
N TYR A 148 9.69 -6.20 -0.85
CA TYR A 148 9.02 -5.37 0.14
C TYR A 148 7.51 -5.47 -0.09
N ALA A 149 6.73 -4.98 0.85
CA ALA A 149 5.28 -4.97 0.75
C ALA A 149 4.69 -3.59 1.02
N VAL A 150 3.47 -3.39 0.52
CA VAL A 150 2.59 -2.29 0.89
C VAL A 150 1.34 -2.90 1.50
N SER A 151 1.10 -2.64 2.78
CA SER A 151 0.10 -3.35 3.57
C SER A 151 -1.00 -2.42 4.06
N LEU A 152 -2.25 -2.86 3.96
CA LEU A 152 -3.42 -2.14 4.44
C LEU A 152 -4.44 -3.12 5.01
N ALA A 153 -4.99 -2.80 6.17
CA ALA A 153 -6.04 -3.57 6.81
C ALA A 153 -7.15 -2.67 7.36
N LEU A 154 -8.36 -3.20 7.40
CA LEU A 154 -9.49 -2.63 8.12
C LEU A 154 -9.77 -3.48 9.34
N VAL A 155 -9.84 -2.82 10.50
CA VAL A 155 -10.20 -3.44 11.78
C VAL A 155 -11.56 -2.92 12.22
N GLU A 156 -12.45 -3.83 12.60
CA GLU A 156 -13.74 -3.55 13.22
C GLU A 156 -13.88 -4.35 14.52
N ASP A 157 -14.12 -3.64 15.63
CA ASP A 157 -14.29 -4.19 16.97
C ASP A 157 -13.19 -5.18 17.36
N GLY A 158 -11.94 -4.76 17.13
CA GLY A 158 -10.73 -5.53 17.44
C GLY A 158 -10.51 -6.75 16.54
N ARG A 159 -11.14 -6.80 15.36
CA ARG A 159 -10.97 -7.90 14.39
C ARG A 159 -10.67 -7.36 13.00
N GLU A 160 -9.68 -7.91 12.34
CA GLU A 160 -9.36 -7.65 10.95
C GLU A 160 -10.50 -8.20 10.06
N VAL A 161 -11.15 -7.32 9.31
CA VAL A 161 -12.29 -7.67 8.43
C VAL A 161 -11.92 -7.60 6.95
N VAL A 162 -10.95 -6.76 6.58
CA VAL A 162 -10.34 -6.68 5.24
C VAL A 162 -8.83 -6.58 5.40
N GLY A 163 -8.10 -7.30 4.55
CA GLY A 163 -6.65 -7.15 4.41
C GLY A 163 -6.25 -7.11 2.93
N VAL A 164 -5.33 -6.22 2.59
CA VAL A 164 -4.76 -6.05 1.25
C VAL A 164 -3.25 -5.87 1.39
N VAL A 165 -2.49 -6.66 0.65
CA VAL A 165 -1.03 -6.56 0.62
C VAL A 165 -0.57 -6.62 -0.83
N ALA A 166 0.16 -5.60 -1.29
CA ALA A 166 0.88 -5.66 -2.56
C ALA A 166 2.33 -6.03 -2.31
N TYR A 167 2.89 -6.83 -3.22
CA TYR A 167 4.32 -7.15 -3.27
C TYR A 167 4.90 -6.67 -4.61
N PRO A 168 5.31 -5.38 -4.71
CA PRO A 168 5.60 -4.76 -6.00
C PRO A 168 6.82 -5.36 -6.70
N ASN A 169 7.73 -5.99 -5.96
CA ASN A 169 8.93 -6.65 -6.47
C ASN A 169 8.77 -8.16 -6.61
N LEU A 170 7.61 -8.74 -6.27
CA LEU A 170 7.49 -10.19 -6.27
C LEU A 170 7.52 -10.75 -7.68
N LYS A 171 8.44 -11.68 -7.89
CA LYS A 171 8.50 -12.51 -9.08
C LYS A 171 8.37 -13.97 -8.67
N LEU A 172 7.32 -14.60 -9.14
CA LEU A 172 7.16 -16.05 -9.03
C LEU A 172 7.95 -16.70 -10.18
N ASP A 173 8.79 -17.68 -9.86
CA ASP A 173 9.38 -18.53 -10.90
C ASP A 173 8.35 -19.54 -11.46
N ASP A 174 8.70 -20.27 -12.52
CA ASP A 174 7.80 -21.23 -13.16
C ASP A 174 7.31 -22.35 -12.22
N ALA A 175 8.02 -22.56 -11.10
CA ALA A 175 7.67 -23.50 -10.06
C ALA A 175 6.95 -22.85 -8.86
N GLY A 176 6.59 -21.56 -8.96
CA GLY A 176 5.93 -20.80 -7.90
C GLY A 176 6.83 -20.44 -6.72
N ARG A 177 8.16 -20.56 -6.85
CA ARG A 177 9.09 -20.23 -5.76
C ARG A 177 9.43 -18.75 -5.78
N ILE A 178 9.66 -18.23 -4.57
CA ILE A 178 10.05 -16.84 -4.32
C ILE A 178 11.52 -16.84 -3.95
N ARG A 179 12.27 -15.86 -4.48
CA ARG A 179 13.66 -15.61 -4.09
C ARG A 179 13.81 -14.12 -3.83
N GLU A 180 14.46 -13.79 -2.72
CA GLU A 180 14.65 -12.41 -2.26
C GLU A 180 15.24 -11.51 -3.35
N SER A 181 16.29 -11.99 -4.03
CA SER A 181 17.01 -11.26 -5.07
C SER A 181 16.41 -11.38 -6.47
N SER A 182 15.39 -12.21 -6.67
CA SER A 182 14.70 -12.33 -7.97
C SER A 182 13.47 -11.44 -7.96
N VAL A 183 13.65 -10.20 -8.43
CA VAL A 183 12.59 -9.19 -8.41
C VAL A 183 11.93 -9.03 -9.77
N ASP A 184 10.64 -8.67 -9.75
CA ASP A 184 9.97 -8.11 -10.92
C ASP A 184 10.50 -6.69 -11.13
N ALA A 185 11.26 -6.45 -12.19
CA ALA A 185 11.85 -5.13 -12.45
C ALA A 185 10.91 -4.17 -13.22
N ARG A 186 9.84 -4.67 -13.84
CA ARG A 186 9.03 -3.89 -14.81
C ARG A 186 7.55 -3.81 -14.45
N GLY A 187 6.99 -4.84 -13.83
CA GLY A 187 5.63 -4.85 -13.34
C GLY A 187 5.53 -4.34 -11.89
N LEU A 188 4.43 -4.73 -11.26
CA LEU A 188 4.14 -4.50 -9.84
C LEU A 188 3.88 -5.82 -9.11
N GLY A 189 4.46 -6.92 -9.60
CA GLY A 189 4.34 -8.24 -8.96
C GLY A 189 2.89 -8.70 -8.79
N ILE A 190 2.49 -8.91 -7.54
CA ILE A 190 1.14 -9.37 -7.20
C ILE A 190 0.55 -8.55 -6.06
N MET A 191 -0.76 -8.64 -5.91
CA MET A 191 -1.50 -8.19 -4.73
C MET A 191 -2.36 -9.32 -4.21
N LEU A 192 -2.40 -9.48 -2.90
CA LEU A 192 -3.30 -10.37 -2.19
C LEU A 192 -4.38 -9.53 -1.51
N SER A 193 -5.62 -9.97 -1.57
CA SER A 193 -6.71 -9.38 -0.80
C SER A 193 -7.56 -10.45 -0.14
N ALA A 194 -8.05 -10.18 1.05
CA ALA A 194 -8.91 -11.09 1.79
C ALA A 194 -10.01 -10.31 2.51
N THR A 195 -11.18 -10.92 2.60
CA THR A 195 -12.30 -10.40 3.38
C THR A 195 -12.78 -11.50 4.31
N LYS A 196 -13.05 -11.14 5.56
CA LYS A 196 -13.45 -12.08 6.60
C LYS A 196 -14.66 -12.90 6.17
N GLY A 197 -14.51 -14.22 6.24
CA GLY A 197 -15.55 -15.18 5.85
C GLY A 197 -15.73 -15.36 4.33
N GLN A 198 -14.89 -14.73 3.50
CA GLN A 198 -15.00 -14.78 2.03
C GLN A 198 -13.75 -15.33 1.33
N GLY A 199 -12.74 -15.76 2.10
CA GLY A 199 -11.48 -16.28 1.58
C GLY A 199 -10.53 -15.18 1.11
N ALA A 200 -9.49 -15.60 0.39
CA ALA A 200 -8.46 -14.72 -0.17
C ALA A 200 -8.45 -14.79 -1.70
N SER A 201 -7.98 -13.74 -2.34
CA SER A 201 -7.79 -13.62 -3.77
C SER A 201 -6.39 -13.10 -4.10
N ILE A 202 -5.91 -13.45 -5.28
CA ILE A 202 -4.68 -12.94 -5.87
C ILE A 202 -5.00 -12.10 -7.11
N ILE A 203 -4.34 -10.96 -7.22
CA ILE A 203 -4.35 -10.05 -8.37
C ILE A 203 -2.93 -10.06 -8.94
N SER A 204 -2.80 -10.38 -10.23
CA SER A 204 -1.51 -10.31 -10.94
C SER A 204 -1.36 -8.93 -11.57
N LEU A 205 -0.20 -8.28 -11.36
CA LEU A 205 0.06 -6.92 -11.82
C LEU A 205 1.30 -6.89 -12.73
N PRO A 206 1.24 -7.48 -13.94
CA PRO A 206 2.37 -7.52 -14.87
C PRO A 206 2.82 -6.14 -15.38
N SER A 207 1.99 -5.11 -15.20
CA SER A 207 2.32 -3.71 -15.50
C SER A 207 1.65 -2.75 -14.51
N PRO A 208 2.16 -1.51 -14.35
CA PRO A 208 1.50 -0.46 -13.57
C PRO A 208 0.09 -0.06 -14.06
N SER A 209 -0.30 -0.42 -15.28
CA SER A 209 -1.62 -0.16 -15.83
C SER A 209 -2.57 -1.37 -15.74
N SER A 210 -2.14 -2.44 -15.06
CA SER A 210 -2.93 -3.68 -14.97
C SER A 210 -4.26 -3.43 -14.26
N PRO A 211 -5.38 -3.96 -14.78
CA PRO A 211 -6.66 -3.86 -14.09
C PRO A 211 -6.65 -4.71 -12.82
N LEU A 212 -7.34 -4.24 -11.79
CA LEU A 212 -7.49 -4.97 -10.52
C LEU A 212 -8.56 -6.06 -10.67
N VAL A 213 -8.14 -7.23 -11.14
CA VAL A 213 -9.03 -8.39 -11.34
C VAL A 213 -8.67 -9.49 -10.33
N PRO A 214 -9.37 -9.56 -9.18
CA PRO A 214 -9.11 -10.56 -8.16
C PRO A 214 -9.52 -11.95 -8.63
N ARG A 215 -8.60 -12.91 -8.49
CA ARG A 215 -8.88 -14.34 -8.70
C ARG A 215 -8.86 -15.05 -7.35
N PRO A 216 -9.94 -15.76 -6.96
CA PRO A 216 -9.96 -16.50 -5.70
C PRO A 216 -8.78 -17.47 -5.62
N LEU A 217 -8.09 -17.46 -4.49
CA LEU A 217 -7.12 -18.51 -4.16
C LEU A 217 -7.88 -19.77 -3.75
N ALA A 218 -7.41 -20.92 -4.22
CA ALA A 218 -7.96 -22.18 -3.76
C ALA A 218 -7.78 -22.28 -2.24
N GLN A 219 -8.86 -22.63 -1.55
CA GLN A 219 -8.75 -23.00 -0.15
C GLN A 219 -7.95 -24.29 -0.10
N LEU A 220 -6.71 -24.21 0.40
CA LEU A 220 -5.95 -25.39 0.69
C LEU A 220 -6.65 -26.10 1.84
N ASP A 221 -6.83 -27.41 1.71
CA ASP A 221 -7.20 -28.23 2.85
C ASP A 221 -6.15 -28.02 3.93
N ALA A 222 -6.60 -27.75 5.16
CA ALA A 222 -5.67 -27.62 6.28
C ALA A 222 -4.83 -28.91 6.32
N PRO A 223 -3.49 -28.82 6.22
CA PRO A 223 -2.67 -30.02 6.23
C PRO A 223 -2.93 -30.74 7.55
N ALA A 224 -3.36 -31.99 7.47
CA ALA A 224 -3.71 -32.77 8.66
C ALA A 224 -2.50 -32.94 9.60
N ARG A 225 -1.29 -32.82 9.06
CA ARG A 225 -0.01 -32.86 9.79
C ARG A 225 0.96 -31.84 9.21
N LEU A 226 1.88 -31.35 10.03
CA LEU A 226 2.92 -30.40 9.62
C LEU A 226 3.79 -30.91 8.45
N ALA A 227 4.01 -32.23 8.36
CA ALA A 227 4.74 -32.86 7.27
C ALA A 227 4.01 -32.81 5.92
N ASP A 228 2.69 -32.56 5.93
CA ASP A 228 1.87 -32.41 4.74
C ASP A 228 1.82 -30.93 4.27
N ALA A 229 2.40 -30.00 5.04
CA ALA A 229 2.61 -28.63 4.59
C ALA A 229 3.82 -28.62 3.63
N HIS A 230 3.61 -28.19 2.39
CA HIS A 230 4.67 -28.02 1.38
C HIS A 230 5.55 -26.79 1.71
N ILE A 231 6.31 -26.88 2.81
CA ILE A 231 7.32 -25.89 3.25
C ILE A 231 8.71 -26.39 2.85
#